data_AF-A0AAU3T8P7-F1
#
_entry.id   AF-A0AAU3T8P7-F1
#
_cell.length_a   1.000
_cell.length_b   1.000
_cell.length_c   1.000
_cell.angle_alpha   90.00
_cell.angle_beta   90.00
_cell.angle_gamma   90.00
#
_symmetry.space_group_name_H-M   'P 1'
#
loop_
_entity.id
_entity.type
_entity.pdbx_description
1 polymer ?
#
loop_
_entity_poly.entity_id
_entity_poly.type
_entity_poly.pdbx_seq_one_letter_code
_entity_poly.pdbx_strand_id
1 'polypeptide(L)' 'MERGIDRTSATHAGQPYATVREALVLALEEEGARPMVPQVVDELARQISEGTNR' A
#
# COMPACT_ATOMS: atom_id res chain seq x y z
N MET A 1 5.60 -1.25 9.55
CA MET A 1 4.76 -0.47 8.62
C MET A 1 5.52 -0.12 7.35
N GLU A 2 6.70 0.52 7.43
CA GLU A 2 7.48 0.92 6.25
C GLU A 2 7.82 -0.26 5.32
N ARG A 3 8.21 -1.41 5.89
CA ARG A 3 8.51 -2.63 5.11
C ARG A 3 7.30 -3.18 4.34
N GLY A 4 6.09 -3.07 4.87
CA GLY A 4 4.85 -3.47 4.19
C GLY A 4 4.51 -2.56 3.02
N ILE A 5 4.74 -1.25 3.19
CA ILE A 5 4.59 -0.25 2.12
C ILE A 5 5.62 -0.51 1.02
N ASP A 6 6.89 -0.69 1.36
CA ASP A 6 7.97 -0.93 0.40
C ASP A 6 7.75 -2.22 -0.40
N ARG A 7 7.32 -3.30 0.27
CA ARG A 7 6.97 -4.57 -0.38
C ARG A 7 5.82 -4.39 -1.35
N THR A 8 4.75 -3.71 -0.93
CA THR A 8 3.56 -3.47 -1.77
C THR A 8 3.93 -2.61 -2.97
N SER A 9 4.72 -1.55 -2.77
CA SER A 9 5.22 -0.69 -3.85
C SER A 9 6.05 -1.49 -4.86
N ALA A 10 7.02 -2.29 -4.40
CA ALA A 10 7.89 -3.07 -5.28
C ALA A 10 7.15 -4.12 -6.13
N THR A 11 6.00 -4.61 -5.66
CA THR A 11 5.27 -5.73 -6.30
C THR A 11 3.99 -5.31 -7.02
N HIS A 12 3.38 -4.18 -6.63
CA HIS A 12 2.08 -3.72 -7.12
C HIS A 12 2.12 -2.30 -7.71
N ALA A 13 3.29 -1.66 -7.85
CA ALA A 13 3.37 -0.38 -8.55
C ALA A 13 2.75 -0.45 -9.96
N GLY A 14 1.95 0.55 -10.31
CA GLY A 14 1.25 0.60 -11.59
C GLY A 14 0.05 -0.35 -11.73
N GLN A 15 -0.27 -1.14 -10.69
CA GLN A 15 -1.50 -1.92 -10.65
C GLN A 15 -2.72 -1.05 -10.32
N PRO A 16 -3.94 -1.50 -10.61
CA PRO A 16 -5.16 -0.78 -10.24
C PRO A 16 -5.25 -0.50 -8.74
N TYR A 17 -5.78 0.67 -8.39
CA TYR A 17 -5.93 1.13 -7.00
C TYR A 17 -6.52 0.08 -6.06
N ALA A 18 -7.59 -0.60 -6.48
CA ALA A 18 -8.26 -1.62 -5.68
C ALA A 18 -7.30 -2.77 -5.31
N THR A 19 -6.55 -3.27 -6.29
CA THR A 19 -5.53 -4.32 -6.11
C THR A 19 -4.43 -3.87 -5.15
N VAL A 20 -3.94 -2.65 -5.32
CA VAL A 20 -2.89 -2.09 -4.46
C VAL A 20 -3.38 -1.90 -3.04
N ARG A 21 -4.61 -1.41 -2.86
CA ARG A 21 -5.22 -1.17 -1.55
C ARG A 21 -5.39 -2.46 -0.77
N GLU A 22 -5.89 -3.51 -1.40
CA GLU A 22 -6.03 -4.82 -0.75
C GLU A 22 -4.66 -5.39 -0.34
N ALA A 23 -3.68 -5.35 -1.25
CA ALA A 23 -2.32 -5.80 -0.95
C ALA A 23 -1.67 -4.99 0.20
N LEU A 24 -1.90 -3.68 0.22
CA LEU A 24 -1.36 -2.80 1.25
C LEU A 24 -1.98 -3.09 2.64
N VAL A 25 -3.30 -3.32 2.70
CA VAL A 25 -3.97 -3.69 3.96
C VAL A 25 -3.39 -4.99 4.52
N LEU A 26 -3.29 -6.01 3.68
CA LEU A 26 -2.73 -7.32 4.08
C LEU A 26 -1.29 -7.18 4.57
N ALA A 27 -0.45 -6.44 3.84
CA ALA A 27 0.95 -6.24 4.22
C ALA A 27 1.11 -5.49 5.54
N LEU A 28 0.20 -4.56 5.85
CA LEU A 28 0.21 -3.83 7.12
C LEU A 28 -0.28 -4.69 8.29
N GLU A 29 -1.31 -5.50 8.09
CA GLU A 29 -1.81 -6.47 9.08
C GLU A 29 -0.74 -7.51 9.43
N GLU A 30 -0.03 -8.06 8.44
CA GLU A 30 1.08 -9.01 8.64
C GLU A 30 2.21 -8.42 9.48
N GLU A 31 2.46 -7.12 9.40
CA GLU A 31 3.49 -6.45 10.19
C GLU A 31 3.05 -6.10 11.61
N GLY A 32 1.85 -6.51 12.02
CA GLY A 32 1.28 -6.14 13.32
C GLY A 32 1.13 -4.62 13.47
N ALA A 33 1.02 -3.91 12.35
CA ALA A 33 0.75 -2.49 12.36
C ALA A 33 -0.58 -2.28 13.09
N ARG A 34 -0.61 -1.37 14.08
CA ARG A 34 -1.89 -0.86 14.59
C ARG A 34 -2.74 -0.43 13.39
N PRO A 35 -4.07 -0.62 13.44
CA PRO A 35 -4.94 -0.31 12.31
C PRO A 35 -4.64 1.10 11.83
N MET A 36 -3.99 1.19 10.66
CA MET A 36 -3.70 2.48 10.07
C MET A 36 -5.03 3.14 9.73
N VAL A 37 -5.09 4.45 9.92
CA VAL A 37 -6.30 5.21 9.60
C VAL A 37 -6.62 4.95 8.12
N PRO A 38 -7.87 4.57 7.77
CA PRO A 38 -8.23 4.17 6.40
C PRO A 38 -7.80 5.19 5.34
N GLN A 39 -7.86 6.49 5.67
CA GLN A 39 -7.42 7.59 4.79
C GLN A 39 -5.94 7.50 4.41
N VAL A 40 -5.07 7.05 5.31
CA VAL A 40 -3.64 6.92 5.04
C VAL A 40 -3.37 5.73 4.12
N VAL A 41 -4.11 4.63 4.31
CA VAL A 41 -4.05 3.45 3.43
C VAL A 41 -4.51 3.81 2.02
N ASP A 42 -5.61 4.56 1.90
CA ASP A 42 -6.14 5.01 0.61
C ASP A 42 -5.17 5.96 -0.11
N GLU A 43 -4.48 6.84 0.61
CA GLU A 43 -3.47 7.73 0.03
C GLU A 43 -2.25 6.97 -0.48
N LEU A 44 -1.70 6.07 0.34
CA LEU A 44 -0.55 5.22 -0.05
C LEU A 44 -0.89 4.31 -1.23
N ALA A 45 -2.07 3.71 -1.22
CA ALA A 45 -2.52 2.86 -2.31
C ALA A 45 -2.65 3.64 -3.63
N ARG A 46 -3.08 4.91 -3.57
CA ARG A 46 -3.13 5.79 -4.75
C ARG A 46 -1.73 6.10 -5.28
N GLN A 47 -0.80 6.47 -4.40
CA GLN A 47 0.59 6.78 -4.78
C GLN A 47 1.31 5.58 -5.41
N ILE A 48 1.09 4.37 -4.88
CA ILE A 48 1.65 3.14 -5.44
C ILE A 48 0.97 2.79 -6.77
N SER A 49 -0.35 2.93 -6.85
CA SER A 49 -1.13 2.62 -8.07
C SER A 49 -0.79 3.55 -9.23
N GLU A 50 -0.61 4.84 -8.98
CA GLU A 50 -0.19 5.81 -9.98
C GLU A 50 1.23 5.52 -10.49
N GLY A 51 1.99 4.69 -9.76
CA GLY A 51 3.39 4.42 -10.00
C GLY A 51 4.18 5.69 -9.67
N THR A 52 5.17 5.58 -8.79
CA THR A 52 6.08 6.71 -8.55
C THR A 52 6.71 7.13 -9.88
N ASN A 53 6.14 8.15 -10.53
CA ASN A 53 6.76 8.87 -11.62
C ASN A 53 7.75 9.84 -10.97
N ARG A 54 8.89 9.31 -10.53
CA ARG A 54 10.01 10.08 -10.02
C ARG A 54 11.32 9.49 -10.51
#